data_AF-A0A3D0FR41-F1
#
_entry.id   AF-A0A3D0FR41-F1
#
_cell.length_a   1.000
_cell.length_b   1.000
_cell.length_c   1.000
_cell.angle_alpha   90.00
_cell.angle_beta   90.00
_cell.angle_gamma   90.00
#
_symmetry.space_group_name_H-M   'P 1'
#
loop_
_entity.id
_entity.type
_entity.pdbx_description
1 polymer ?
#
loop_
_entity_poly.entity_id
_entity_poly.type
_entity_poly.pdbx_seq_one_letter_code
_entity_poly.pdbx_strand_id
1 'polypeptide(L)'
;MRREETTYHRALQIMHEICIGCSHCMKVCPTEALRVSDGKAKIHVDWCIDCGECYRECPTRAIRVMDDDFQKIFDYKYRILLVPSVFYAQFDDHIKKDVINGIIGELGFTEICAVEQSVDTLIKEENEYVKHAIKPAISSFCPAVVRLIQVRFPSLVDNIIRLLPPIEITAQYYKRNFASAGVLEEDLGIFYLTPCIGKIAAVKSPVGGYTSPINGVINMDFFFNKVYLAYKHKLPITKSVKVNSAISSKGVLFPTTGGEAKHIEGKSLSIDGMNNVIDFLEMLENEEIDGFDFLELRAC
;
A
#
# COMPACT_ATOMS: atom_id res chain seq x y z
N MET A 1 27.97 -6.97 17.40
CA MET A 1 27.25 -5.93 16.64
C MET A 1 25.84 -5.86 17.20
N ARG A 2 25.53 -4.82 17.97
CA ARG A 2 24.16 -4.58 18.44
C ARG A 2 23.29 -4.35 17.21
N ARG A 3 22.27 -5.17 17.00
CA ARG A 3 21.15 -4.79 16.13
C ARG A 3 20.54 -3.58 16.82
N GLU A 4 20.71 -2.39 16.27
CA GLU A 4 19.86 -1.26 16.63
C GLU A 4 18.43 -1.71 16.34
N GLU A 5 17.59 -1.72 17.38
CA GLU A 5 16.16 -2.02 17.26
C GLU A 5 15.51 -0.89 16.46
N THR A 6 15.52 -1.02 15.14
CA THR A 6 14.79 -0.12 14.26
C THR A 6 13.30 -0.44 14.38
N THR A 7 12.50 0.55 14.76
CA THR A 7 11.04 0.45 14.93
C THR A 7 10.26 0.32 13.62
N TYR A 8 10.97 0.27 12.48
CA TYR A 8 10.38 0.29 11.13
C TYR A 8 10.92 -0.86 10.27
N HIS A 9 10.01 -1.76 9.85
CA HIS A 9 10.30 -2.81 8.89
C HIS A 9 10.28 -2.25 7.47
N ARG A 10 11.45 -2.15 6.84
CA ARG A 10 11.57 -1.72 5.45
C ARG A 10 11.16 -2.79 4.46
N ALA A 11 10.57 -2.38 3.36
CA ALA A 11 10.28 -3.27 2.24
C ALA A 11 11.41 -3.32 1.20
N LEU A 12 12.44 -2.47 1.30
CA LEU A 12 13.55 -2.41 0.35
C LEU A 12 14.87 -2.97 0.88
N GLN A 13 15.53 -3.81 0.07
CA GLN A 13 16.86 -4.35 0.35
C GLN A 13 17.82 -4.15 -0.83
N ILE A 14 19.09 -3.83 -0.54
CA ILE A 14 20.14 -3.72 -1.55
C ILE A 14 20.96 -5.01 -1.61
N MET A 15 20.96 -5.64 -2.79
CA MET A 15 21.79 -6.78 -3.15
C MET A 15 23.21 -6.29 -3.45
N HIS A 16 24.13 -6.49 -2.51
CA HIS A 16 25.48 -5.94 -2.58
C HIS A 16 26.30 -6.52 -3.74
N GLU A 17 26.07 -7.78 -4.07
CA GLU A 17 26.71 -8.49 -5.17
C GLU A 17 26.29 -7.98 -6.56
N ILE A 18 25.10 -7.38 -6.68
CA ILE A 18 24.58 -6.80 -7.93
C ILE A 18 24.84 -5.28 -8.01
N CYS A 19 24.90 -4.60 -6.87
CA CYS A 19 25.08 -3.15 -6.81
C CYS A 19 26.44 -2.73 -7.37
N ILE A 20 26.46 -1.74 -8.27
CA ILE A 20 27.69 -1.20 -8.87
C ILE A 20 28.08 0.19 -8.35
N GLY A 21 27.39 0.70 -7.32
CA GLY A 21 27.73 2.00 -6.71
C GLY A 21 27.50 3.23 -7.60
N CYS A 22 26.70 3.13 -8.67
CA CYS A 22 26.51 4.20 -9.67
C CYS A 22 25.81 5.47 -9.16
N SER A 23 25.37 5.53 -7.90
CA SER A 23 24.70 6.68 -7.25
C SER A 23 23.34 7.12 -7.80
N HIS A 24 22.76 6.47 -8.82
CA HIS A 24 21.43 6.83 -9.35
C HIS A 24 20.35 6.87 -8.25
N CYS A 25 20.29 5.80 -7.45
CA CYS A 25 19.38 5.70 -6.30
C CYS A 25 19.51 6.86 -5.29
N MET A 26 20.71 7.43 -5.11
CA MET A 26 20.95 8.54 -4.19
C MET A 26 20.32 9.83 -4.73
N LYS A 27 20.44 10.08 -6.04
CA LYS A 27 19.92 11.30 -6.70
C LYS A 27 18.40 11.41 -6.65
N VAL A 28 17.70 10.28 -6.62
CA VAL A 28 16.23 10.22 -6.70
C VAL A 28 15.57 10.00 -5.35
N CYS A 29 16.35 9.90 -4.26
CA CYS A 29 15.80 9.65 -2.94
C CYS A 29 15.29 10.95 -2.30
N PRO A 30 13.97 11.09 -2.06
CA PRO A 30 13.37 12.36 -1.60
C PRO A 30 13.78 12.76 -0.17
N THR A 31 14.26 11.80 0.61
CA THR A 31 14.71 11.99 2.00
C THR A 31 16.20 11.78 2.16
N GLU A 32 16.93 11.66 1.04
CA GLU A 32 18.36 11.37 1.03
C GLU A 32 18.74 10.14 1.87
N ALA A 33 17.85 9.16 2.01
CA ALA A 33 18.10 7.96 2.82
C ALA A 33 19.20 7.04 2.24
N LEU A 34 19.71 7.31 1.05
CA LEU A 34 20.72 6.50 0.36
C LEU A 34 22.08 7.20 0.37
N ARG A 35 23.13 6.43 0.68
CA ARG A 35 24.54 6.86 0.56
C ARG A 35 25.34 5.79 -0.16
N VAL A 36 26.33 6.18 -0.95
CA VAL A 36 27.29 5.25 -1.55
C VAL A 36 28.57 5.28 -0.72
N SER A 37 28.98 4.12 -0.22
CA SER A 37 30.26 3.91 0.47
C SER A 37 30.82 2.56 0.06
N ASP A 38 32.15 2.43 -0.03
CA ASP A 38 32.82 1.19 -0.43
C ASP A 38 32.32 0.65 -1.79
N GLY A 39 31.96 1.55 -2.71
CA GLY A 39 31.41 1.19 -4.03
C GLY A 39 30.00 0.58 -4.00
N LYS A 40 29.29 0.64 -2.87
CA LYS A 40 27.94 0.07 -2.72
C LYS A 40 26.97 1.08 -2.11
N ALA A 41 25.70 1.01 -2.53
CA ALA A 41 24.65 1.80 -1.92
C ALA A 41 24.24 1.19 -0.57
N LYS A 42 24.00 2.03 0.43
CA LYS A 42 23.50 1.69 1.76
C LYS A 42 22.27 2.57 2.07
N ILE A 43 21.25 1.98 2.71
CA ILE A 43 20.02 2.68 3.10
C ILE A 43 20.06 2.99 4.59
N HIS A 44 19.92 4.27 4.96
CA HIS A 44 19.62 4.73 6.30
C HIS A 44 18.16 4.40 6.63
N VAL A 45 17.95 3.54 7.62
CA VAL A 45 16.62 2.94 7.90
C VAL A 45 15.61 4.00 8.26
N ASP A 46 15.99 4.90 9.16
CA ASP A 46 15.07 5.84 9.78
C ASP A 46 14.55 6.90 8.81
N TRP A 47 15.29 7.17 7.74
CA TRP A 47 14.95 8.18 6.72
C TRP A 47 14.22 7.58 5.53
N CYS A 48 14.26 6.27 5.35
CA CYS A 48 13.60 5.63 4.22
C CYS A 48 12.08 5.70 4.39
N ILE A 49 11.40 6.09 3.31
CA ILE A 49 9.93 6.21 3.26
C ILE A 49 9.27 5.12 2.41
N ASP A 50 10.04 4.13 1.95
CA ASP A 50 9.60 3.02 1.10
C ASP A 50 8.80 3.46 -0.15
N CYS A 51 9.09 4.65 -0.71
CA CYS A 51 8.44 5.17 -1.92
C CYS A 51 8.82 4.42 -3.21
N GLY A 52 9.95 3.73 -3.21
CA GLY A 52 10.39 2.90 -4.33
C GLY A 52 11.02 3.66 -5.52
N GLU A 53 11.26 4.98 -5.44
CA GLU A 53 11.96 5.73 -6.50
C GLU A 53 13.32 5.11 -6.83
N CYS A 54 14.11 4.81 -5.80
CA CYS A 54 15.39 4.14 -5.95
C CYS A 54 15.30 2.74 -6.60
N TYR A 55 14.22 2.01 -6.34
CA TYR A 55 13.97 0.70 -6.94
C TYR A 55 13.71 0.82 -8.44
N ARG A 56 12.90 1.80 -8.87
CA ARG A 56 12.58 2.07 -10.28
C ARG A 56 13.82 2.51 -11.07
N GLU A 57 14.66 3.33 -10.47
CA GLU A 57 15.81 3.98 -11.13
C GLU A 57 17.10 3.14 -11.12
N CYS A 58 17.11 1.98 -10.47
CA CYS A 58 18.31 1.16 -10.39
C CYS A 58 18.60 0.43 -11.72
N PRO A 59 19.66 0.80 -12.47
CA PRO A 59 19.91 0.22 -13.79
C PRO A 59 20.28 -1.28 -13.73
N THR A 60 20.85 -1.73 -12.60
CA THR A 60 21.23 -3.13 -12.40
C THR A 60 20.18 -3.95 -11.65
N ARG A 61 19.03 -3.35 -11.28
CA ARG A 61 17.99 -4.00 -10.45
C ARG A 61 18.56 -4.61 -9.15
N ALA A 62 19.55 -3.93 -8.57
CA ALA A 62 20.20 -4.34 -7.32
C ALA A 62 19.32 -4.09 -6.09
N ILE A 63 18.24 -3.32 -6.21
CA ILE A 63 17.29 -3.08 -5.12
C ILE A 63 16.13 -4.06 -5.29
N ARG A 64 15.80 -4.78 -4.22
CA ARG A 64 14.73 -5.77 -4.17
C ARG A 64 13.64 -5.35 -3.20
N VAL A 65 12.42 -5.75 -3.52
CA VAL A 65 11.26 -5.61 -2.65
C VAL A 65 11.14 -6.89 -1.82
N MET A 66 11.02 -6.73 -0.50
CA MET A 66 10.93 -7.80 0.50
C MET A 66 9.47 -8.03 0.87
N ASP A 67 8.74 -8.72 0.00
CA ASP A 67 7.39 -9.22 0.24
C ASP A 67 7.40 -10.58 0.96
N ASP A 68 6.23 -11.16 1.19
CA ASP A 68 6.11 -12.46 1.85
C ASP A 68 6.20 -13.61 0.84
N ASP A 69 6.78 -14.73 1.29
CA ASP A 69 6.73 -15.97 0.52
C ASP A 69 5.28 -16.40 0.31
N PHE A 70 4.90 -16.52 -0.97
CA PHE A 70 3.58 -16.97 -1.40
C PHE A 70 3.18 -18.32 -0.79
N GLN A 71 4.14 -19.21 -0.47
CA GLN A 71 3.81 -20.51 0.13
C GLN A 71 3.18 -20.41 1.52
N LYS A 72 3.41 -19.31 2.25
CA LYS A 72 2.81 -19.09 3.59
C LYS A 72 1.29 -19.06 3.57
N ILE A 73 0.66 -18.86 2.41
CA ILE A 73 -0.80 -18.93 2.33
C ILE A 73 -1.31 -20.30 2.80
N PHE A 74 -0.55 -21.37 2.56
CA PHE A 74 -0.96 -22.74 2.86
C PHE A 74 -0.84 -23.12 4.34
N ASP A 75 -0.28 -22.23 5.17
CA ASP A 75 -0.28 -22.37 6.63
C ASP A 75 -1.69 -22.16 7.22
N TYR A 76 -2.63 -21.62 6.42
CA TYR A 76 -3.97 -21.25 6.85
C TYR A 76 -5.05 -22.08 6.14
N LYS A 77 -6.10 -22.43 6.88
CA LYS A 77 -7.27 -23.12 6.34
C LYS A 77 -8.12 -22.18 5.48
N TYR A 78 -8.45 -21.00 6.02
CA TYR A 78 -9.19 -19.94 5.36
C TYR A 78 -8.21 -18.89 4.83
N ARG A 79 -8.14 -18.76 3.52
CA ARG A 79 -7.14 -17.96 2.80
C ARG A 79 -7.85 -16.85 2.06
N ILE A 80 -7.89 -15.67 2.66
CA ILE A 80 -8.59 -14.50 2.14
C ILE A 80 -7.59 -13.64 1.38
N LEU A 81 -7.87 -13.34 0.11
CA LEU A 81 -7.09 -12.39 -0.68
C LEU A 81 -7.83 -11.07 -0.80
N LEU A 82 -7.21 -10.01 -0.28
CA LEU A 82 -7.63 -8.63 -0.47
C LEU A 82 -7.02 -8.13 -1.79
N VAL A 83 -7.87 -7.95 -2.79
CA VAL A 83 -7.50 -7.58 -4.15
C VAL A 83 -7.97 -6.15 -4.42
N PRO A 84 -7.06 -5.20 -4.70
CA PRO A 84 -7.47 -3.89 -5.16
C PRO A 84 -7.96 -3.96 -6.61
N SER A 85 -8.91 -3.11 -6.97
CA SER A 85 -9.52 -3.00 -8.30
C SER A 85 -8.50 -2.84 -9.43
N VAL A 86 -7.40 -2.10 -9.17
CA VAL A 86 -6.30 -1.89 -10.13
C VAL A 86 -5.62 -3.18 -10.58
N PHE A 87 -5.70 -4.27 -9.80
CA PHE A 87 -5.17 -5.56 -10.22
C PHE A 87 -5.80 -6.04 -11.53
N TYR A 88 -7.13 -5.91 -11.63
CA TYR A 88 -7.89 -6.37 -12.79
C TYR A 88 -7.67 -5.49 -14.01
N ALA A 89 -7.33 -4.21 -13.83
CA ALA A 89 -7.10 -3.26 -14.92
C ALA A 89 -5.83 -3.56 -15.76
N GLN A 90 -4.97 -4.48 -15.28
CA GLN A 90 -3.76 -4.90 -15.99
C GLN A 90 -4.03 -6.00 -17.03
N PHE A 91 -5.18 -6.66 -16.97
CA PHE A 91 -5.55 -7.72 -17.91
C PHE A 91 -6.26 -7.12 -19.11
N ASP A 92 -6.08 -7.73 -20.28
CA ASP A 92 -6.84 -7.37 -21.46
C ASP A 92 -8.36 -7.54 -21.24
N ASP A 93 -9.17 -6.66 -21.84
CA ASP A 93 -10.64 -6.63 -21.68
C ASP A 93 -11.35 -7.94 -22.07
N HIS A 94 -10.71 -8.77 -22.91
CA HIS A 94 -11.25 -10.07 -23.31
C HIS A 94 -11.13 -11.15 -22.21
N ILE A 95 -10.27 -10.93 -21.21
CA ILE A 95 -10.07 -11.85 -20.10
C ILE A 95 -11.12 -11.54 -19.02
N LYS A 96 -12.16 -12.36 -18.95
CA LYS A 96 -13.24 -12.19 -17.97
C LYS A 96 -12.72 -12.33 -16.53
N LYS A 97 -13.19 -11.45 -15.65
CA LYS A 97 -12.86 -11.46 -14.21
C LYS A 97 -13.13 -12.81 -13.54
N ASP A 98 -14.18 -13.52 -13.94
CA ASP A 98 -14.51 -14.84 -13.38
C ASP A 98 -13.42 -15.88 -13.65
N VAL A 99 -12.76 -15.81 -14.81
CA VAL A 99 -11.64 -16.69 -15.15
C VAL A 99 -10.43 -16.38 -14.26
N ILE A 100 -10.14 -15.08 -14.07
CA ILE A 100 -9.08 -14.62 -13.18
C ILE A 100 -9.34 -15.09 -11.75
N ASN A 101 -10.56 -14.89 -11.24
CA ASN A 101 -10.95 -15.31 -9.91
C ASN A 101 -10.86 -16.84 -9.74
N GLY A 102 -11.31 -17.61 -10.73
CA GLY A 102 -11.18 -19.07 -10.73
C GLY A 102 -9.72 -19.53 -10.66
N ILE A 103 -8.81 -18.88 -11.38
CA ILE A 103 -7.37 -19.15 -11.29
C ILE A 103 -6.83 -18.82 -9.89
N ILE A 104 -7.21 -17.68 -9.31
CA ILE A 104 -6.83 -17.30 -7.95
C ILE A 104 -7.28 -18.37 -6.93
N GLY A 105 -8.50 -18.90 -7.10
CA GLY A 105 -9.00 -20.03 -6.33
C GLY A 105 -8.16 -21.30 -6.50
N GLU A 106 -7.81 -21.64 -7.75
CA GLU A 106 -6.98 -22.81 -8.06
C GLU A 106 -5.57 -22.70 -7.45
N LEU A 107 -5.01 -21.49 -7.45
CA LEU A 107 -3.73 -21.14 -6.82
C LEU A 107 -3.77 -21.26 -5.28
N GLY A 108 -4.95 -21.34 -4.66
CA GLY A 108 -5.10 -21.73 -3.26
C GLY A 108 -5.92 -20.79 -2.39
N PHE A 109 -6.42 -19.66 -2.88
CA PHE A 109 -7.27 -18.79 -2.05
C PHE A 109 -8.70 -19.34 -1.93
N THR A 110 -9.29 -19.21 -0.75
CA THR A 110 -10.66 -19.65 -0.48
C THR A 110 -11.69 -18.54 -0.67
N GLU A 111 -11.26 -17.28 -0.48
CA GLU A 111 -12.11 -16.12 -0.68
C GLU A 111 -11.31 -14.95 -1.25
N ILE A 112 -11.92 -14.21 -2.17
CA ILE A 112 -11.39 -13.01 -2.80
C ILE A 112 -12.29 -11.85 -2.40
N CYS A 113 -11.70 -10.75 -1.96
CA CYS A 113 -12.44 -9.55 -1.65
C CYS A 113 -11.79 -8.30 -2.23
N ALA A 114 -12.63 -7.43 -2.78
CA ALA A 114 -12.25 -6.07 -3.09
C ALA A 114 -11.86 -5.26 -1.85
N VAL A 115 -10.68 -4.66 -1.88
CA VAL A 115 -10.20 -3.78 -0.81
C VAL A 115 -11.10 -2.56 -0.63
N GLU A 116 -11.63 -2.04 -1.74
CA GLU A 116 -12.32 -0.77 -1.81
C GLU A 116 -13.79 -0.83 -1.37
N GLN A 117 -14.29 -1.98 -0.92
CA GLN A 117 -15.67 -2.13 -0.42
C GLN A 117 -15.96 -1.24 0.80
N SER A 118 -14.94 -0.86 1.56
CA SER A 118 -15.07 -0.03 2.77
C SER A 118 -15.03 1.48 2.47
N VAL A 119 -14.78 1.88 1.22
CA VAL A 119 -14.55 3.29 0.85
C VAL A 119 -15.77 4.15 1.12
N ASP A 120 -16.99 3.69 0.80
CA ASP A 120 -18.21 4.49 1.02
C ASP A 120 -18.45 4.83 2.49
N THR A 121 -18.07 3.93 3.40
CA THR A 121 -18.11 4.18 4.84
C THR A 121 -16.97 5.11 5.25
N LEU A 122 -15.75 4.84 4.77
CA LEU A 122 -14.57 5.65 5.09
C LEU A 122 -14.77 7.12 4.70
N ILE A 123 -15.30 7.42 3.51
CA ILE A 123 -15.57 8.80 3.06
C ILE A 123 -16.50 9.53 4.04
N LYS A 124 -17.50 8.85 4.60
CA LYS A 124 -18.41 9.48 5.59
C LYS A 124 -17.66 9.83 6.87
N GLU A 125 -16.83 8.92 7.35
CA GLU A 125 -15.98 9.13 8.52
C GLU A 125 -14.94 10.22 8.28
N GLU A 126 -14.35 10.28 7.08
CA GLU A 126 -13.41 11.34 6.69
C GLU A 126 -14.07 12.71 6.70
N ASN A 127 -15.27 12.85 6.12
CA ASN A 127 -16.02 14.10 6.15
C ASN A 127 -16.32 14.57 7.59
N GLU A 128 -16.69 13.65 8.47
CA GLU A 128 -16.93 13.99 9.87
C GLU A 128 -15.64 14.36 10.61
N TYR A 129 -14.57 13.61 10.40
CA TYR A 129 -13.25 13.88 10.97
C TYR A 129 -12.74 15.27 10.57
N VAL A 130 -12.85 15.60 9.27
CA VAL A 130 -12.35 16.84 8.68
C VAL A 130 -13.02 18.09 9.28
N LYS A 131 -14.26 18.01 9.79
CA LYS A 131 -14.93 19.15 10.45
C LYS A 131 -14.25 19.60 11.74
N HIS A 132 -13.55 18.70 12.42
CA HIS A 132 -12.97 18.92 13.74
C HIS A 132 -11.44 18.82 13.76
N ALA A 133 -10.83 18.51 12.62
CA ALA A 133 -9.39 18.35 12.47
C ALA A 133 -8.65 19.69 12.39
N ILE A 134 -7.35 19.65 12.72
CA ILE A 134 -6.40 20.71 12.38
C ILE A 134 -6.36 20.84 10.85
N LYS A 135 -6.40 22.07 10.35
CA LYS A 135 -6.46 22.36 8.92
C LYS A 135 -5.08 22.73 8.37
N PRO A 136 -4.75 22.28 7.14
CA PRO A 136 -5.49 21.31 6.34
C PRO A 136 -5.38 19.90 6.93
N ALA A 137 -6.44 19.10 6.87
CA ALA A 137 -6.36 17.68 7.19
C ALA A 137 -5.70 16.91 6.04
N ILE A 138 -4.72 16.06 6.32
CA ILE A 138 -3.94 15.34 5.31
C ILE A 138 -4.33 13.86 5.32
N SER A 139 -4.67 13.32 4.14
CA SER A 139 -4.98 11.89 3.97
C SER A 139 -3.88 10.97 4.51
N SER A 140 -4.28 9.88 5.16
CA SER A 140 -3.39 8.81 5.61
C SER A 140 -3.23 7.68 4.58
N PHE A 141 -3.85 7.81 3.40
CA PHE A 141 -3.90 6.73 2.42
C PHE A 141 -2.52 6.34 1.88
N CYS A 142 -1.66 7.32 1.55
CA CYS A 142 -0.34 7.07 1.00
C CYS A 142 0.71 6.93 2.12
N PRO A 143 1.20 5.71 2.42
CA PRO A 143 2.14 5.50 3.54
C PRO A 143 3.49 6.18 3.31
N ALA A 144 3.93 6.33 2.06
CA ALA A 144 5.15 7.03 1.73
C ALA A 144 5.05 8.54 2.06
N VAL A 145 3.88 9.16 1.84
CA VAL A 145 3.66 10.56 2.20
C VAL A 145 3.54 10.73 3.71
N VAL A 146 2.80 9.84 4.39
CA VAL A 146 2.76 9.84 5.87
C VAL A 146 4.17 9.79 6.45
N ARG A 147 5.02 8.90 5.92
CA ARG A 147 6.40 8.77 6.39
C ARG A 147 7.29 9.95 5.98
N LEU A 148 7.08 10.53 4.79
CA LEU A 148 7.75 11.76 4.36
C LEU A 148 7.48 12.90 5.34
N ILE A 149 6.21 13.11 5.72
CA ILE A 149 5.83 14.15 6.69
C ILE A 149 6.53 13.90 8.03
N GLN A 150 6.52 12.67 8.53
CA GLN A 150 7.20 12.32 9.79
C GLN A 150 8.71 12.54 9.79
N VAL A 151 9.37 12.41 8.63
CA VAL A 151 10.83 12.49 8.51
C VAL A 151 11.29 13.91 8.14
N ARG A 152 10.57 14.61 7.25
CA ARG A 152 10.98 15.90 6.68
C ARG A 152 10.12 17.09 7.08
N PHE A 153 8.84 16.88 7.43
CA PHE A 153 7.89 17.95 7.74
C PHE A 153 7.20 17.71 9.09
N PRO A 154 7.96 17.59 10.19
CA PRO A 154 7.42 17.18 11.49
C PRO A 154 6.35 18.13 12.05
N SER A 155 6.33 19.40 11.61
CA SER A 155 5.31 20.39 11.96
C SER A 155 3.90 20.00 11.49
N LEU A 156 3.80 19.23 10.40
CA LEU A 156 2.55 18.81 9.76
C LEU A 156 2.08 17.40 10.22
N VAL A 157 2.76 16.79 11.20
CA VAL A 157 2.39 15.43 11.67
C VAL A 157 1.00 15.40 12.27
N ASP A 158 0.60 16.43 13.00
CA ASP A 158 -0.72 16.52 13.62
C ASP A 158 -1.86 16.81 12.63
N ASN A 159 -1.52 17.21 11.40
CA ASN A 159 -2.47 17.38 10.30
C ASN A 159 -2.89 16.04 9.67
N ILE A 160 -2.13 14.96 9.86
CA ILE A 160 -2.43 13.64 9.28
C ILE A 160 -3.68 13.07 9.95
N ILE A 161 -4.67 12.67 9.15
CA ILE A 161 -5.89 12.01 9.68
C ILE A 161 -5.54 10.68 10.34
N ARG A 162 -6.23 10.36 11.43
CA ARG A 162 -5.99 9.13 12.21
C ARG A 162 -6.97 8.00 11.86
N LEU A 163 -7.60 8.10 10.69
CA LEU A 163 -8.48 7.05 10.16
C LEU A 163 -7.65 5.95 9.49
N LEU A 164 -8.12 4.72 9.64
CA LEU A 164 -7.51 3.55 9.01
C LEU A 164 -7.72 3.59 7.49
N PRO A 165 -6.71 3.20 6.69
CA PRO A 165 -6.88 3.09 5.24
C PRO A 165 -7.81 1.92 4.89
N PRO A 166 -8.40 1.89 3.68
CA PRO A 166 -9.35 0.84 3.25
C PRO A 166 -8.85 -0.59 3.45
N ILE A 167 -7.56 -0.83 3.23
CA ILE A 167 -6.92 -2.15 3.43
C ILE A 167 -7.09 -2.67 4.87
N GLU A 168 -6.92 -1.80 5.86
CA GLU A 168 -7.00 -2.15 7.28
C GLU A 168 -8.46 -2.29 7.71
N ILE A 169 -9.35 -1.39 7.26
CA ILE A 169 -10.78 -1.49 7.55
C ILE A 169 -11.36 -2.79 7.01
N THR A 170 -11.07 -3.10 5.74
CA THR A 170 -11.53 -4.33 5.10
C THR A 170 -10.95 -5.58 5.78
N ALA A 171 -9.65 -5.57 6.13
CA ALA A 171 -9.04 -6.71 6.81
C ALA A 171 -9.65 -6.94 8.22
N GLN A 172 -9.90 -5.87 8.98
CA GLN A 172 -10.58 -5.92 10.28
C GLN A 172 -12.01 -6.46 10.15
N TYR A 173 -12.74 -6.08 9.10
CA TYR A 173 -14.07 -6.60 8.81
C TYR A 173 -14.05 -8.12 8.61
N TYR A 174 -13.12 -8.65 7.81
CA TYR A 174 -13.00 -10.10 7.61
C TYR A 174 -12.60 -10.83 8.88
N LYS A 175 -11.63 -10.31 9.64
CA LYS A 175 -11.24 -10.88 10.93
C LYS A 175 -12.44 -11.01 11.87
N ARG A 176 -13.25 -9.96 12.00
CA ARG A 176 -14.46 -9.97 12.85
C ARG A 176 -15.53 -10.93 12.36
N ASN A 177 -15.76 -11.00 11.04
CA ASN A 177 -16.76 -11.90 10.46
C ASN A 177 -16.41 -13.37 10.71
N PHE A 178 -15.16 -13.75 10.46
CA PHE A 178 -14.69 -15.12 10.66
C PHE A 178 -14.65 -15.49 12.15
N ALA A 179 -14.21 -14.58 13.02
CA ALA A 179 -14.29 -14.77 14.47
C ALA A 179 -15.74 -14.98 14.95
N SER A 180 -16.69 -14.20 14.44
CA SER A 180 -18.12 -14.35 14.76
C SER A 180 -18.73 -15.66 14.24
N ALA A 181 -18.11 -16.25 13.21
CA ALA A 181 -18.47 -17.58 12.70
C ALA A 181 -17.77 -18.73 13.46
N GLY A 182 -17.01 -18.43 14.53
CA GLY A 182 -16.32 -19.43 15.35
C GLY A 182 -15.02 -19.97 14.75
N VAL A 183 -14.44 -19.30 13.75
CA VAL A 183 -13.14 -19.68 13.18
C VAL A 183 -12.01 -19.21 14.10
N LEU A 184 -11.05 -20.11 14.36
CA LEU A 184 -9.87 -19.81 15.15
C LEU A 184 -8.94 -18.84 14.40
N GLU A 185 -8.27 -17.95 15.13
CA GLU A 185 -7.38 -16.94 14.53
C GLU A 185 -6.22 -17.57 13.76
N GLU A 186 -5.69 -18.72 14.23
CA GLU A 186 -4.63 -19.48 13.55
C GLU A 186 -5.07 -20.12 12.23
N ASP A 187 -6.36 -20.37 12.06
CA ASP A 187 -6.92 -20.94 10.83
C ASP A 187 -7.16 -19.88 9.74
N LEU A 188 -7.12 -18.59 10.10
CA LEU A 188 -7.45 -17.47 9.22
C LEU A 188 -6.18 -16.74 8.75
N GLY A 189 -5.94 -16.80 7.44
CA GLY A 189 -4.90 -16.04 6.76
C GLY A 189 -5.51 -14.95 5.87
N ILE A 190 -5.24 -13.69 6.18
CA ILE A 190 -5.60 -12.54 5.37
C ILE A 190 -4.36 -12.04 4.62
N PHE A 191 -4.42 -12.00 3.30
CA PHE A 191 -3.32 -11.61 2.44
C PHE A 191 -3.71 -10.39 1.60
N TYR A 192 -2.80 -9.43 1.47
CA TYR A 192 -3.03 -8.24 0.66
C TYR A 192 -2.18 -8.24 -0.59
N LEU A 193 -2.81 -7.99 -1.74
CA LEU A 193 -2.15 -7.83 -3.03
C LEU A 193 -1.86 -6.35 -3.31
N THR A 194 -0.60 -5.97 -3.52
CA THR A 194 -0.26 -4.54 -3.70
C THR A 194 0.85 -4.29 -4.71
N PRO A 195 0.75 -3.20 -5.50
CA PRO A 195 1.87 -2.70 -6.30
C PRO A 195 2.75 -1.73 -5.48
N CYS A 196 2.31 -1.33 -4.28
CA CYS A 196 2.95 -0.27 -3.51
C CYS A 196 3.92 -0.85 -2.47
N ILE A 197 5.21 -0.53 -2.63
CA ILE A 197 6.28 -0.89 -1.69
C ILE A 197 6.00 -0.31 -0.29
N GLY A 198 5.54 0.94 -0.23
CA GLY A 198 5.17 1.59 1.03
C GLY A 198 4.04 0.87 1.77
N LYS A 199 3.10 0.22 1.06
CA LYS A 199 2.05 -0.59 1.71
C LYS A 199 2.59 -1.90 2.26
N ILE A 200 3.58 -2.52 1.62
CA ILE A 200 4.28 -3.70 2.16
C ILE A 200 4.91 -3.34 3.51
N ALA A 201 5.62 -2.22 3.56
CA ALA A 201 6.24 -1.73 4.79
C ALA A 201 5.19 -1.36 5.86
N ALA A 202 4.14 -0.63 5.48
CA ALA A 202 3.09 -0.20 6.41
C ALA A 202 2.32 -1.36 7.05
N VAL A 203 2.08 -2.46 6.34
CA VAL A 203 1.44 -3.65 6.94
C VAL A 203 2.35 -4.33 7.96
N LYS A 204 3.66 -4.43 7.67
CA LYS A 204 4.65 -5.05 8.56
C LYS A 204 5.04 -4.16 9.75
N SER A 205 4.85 -2.84 9.62
CA SER A 205 5.11 -1.86 10.67
C SER A 205 4.07 -0.74 10.62
N PRO A 206 2.85 -1.03 11.09
CA PRO A 206 1.76 -0.07 11.09
C PRO A 206 2.10 1.15 11.95
N VAL A 207 1.90 2.33 11.35
CA VAL A 207 2.10 3.61 12.00
C VAL A 207 0.76 4.03 12.61
N GLY A 208 0.74 4.35 13.92
CA GLY A 208 -0.49 4.74 14.63
C GLY A 208 -0.96 3.78 15.73
N GLY A 209 -0.13 2.82 16.15
CA GLY A 209 -0.36 2.03 17.37
C GLY A 209 -1.41 0.93 17.27
N TYR A 210 -1.83 0.54 16.05
CA TYR A 210 -2.70 -0.61 15.83
C TYR A 210 -1.90 -1.81 15.32
N THR A 211 -2.43 -3.01 15.51
CA THR A 211 -1.91 -4.24 14.91
C THR A 211 -2.69 -4.56 13.64
N SER A 212 -1.99 -4.70 12.51
CA SER A 212 -2.63 -5.12 11.26
C SER A 212 -3.10 -6.58 11.38
N PRO A 213 -4.33 -6.91 10.96
CA PRO A 213 -4.81 -8.29 10.92
C PRO A 213 -4.34 -9.03 9.64
N ILE A 214 -3.54 -8.38 8.80
CA ILE A 214 -3.01 -8.96 7.56
C ILE A 214 -1.79 -9.82 7.88
N ASN A 215 -1.84 -11.09 7.48
CA ASN A 215 -0.81 -12.09 7.73
C ASN A 215 0.32 -12.08 6.70
N GLY A 216 0.07 -11.54 5.51
CA GLY A 216 1.11 -11.43 4.47
C GLY A 216 0.76 -10.47 3.35
N VAL A 217 1.80 -9.96 2.70
CA VAL A 217 1.65 -9.08 1.54
C VAL A 217 2.29 -9.73 0.31
N ILE A 218 1.57 -9.67 -0.81
CA ILE A 218 1.97 -10.28 -2.08
C ILE A 218 2.26 -9.17 -3.09
N ASN A 219 3.45 -9.19 -3.68
CA ASN A 219 3.78 -8.27 -4.76
C ASN A 219 2.88 -8.51 -5.99
N MET A 220 2.27 -7.43 -6.48
CA MET A 220 1.31 -7.49 -7.57
C MET A 220 1.92 -7.95 -8.90
N ASP A 221 3.14 -7.54 -9.23
CA ASP A 221 3.82 -7.96 -10.47
C ASP A 221 4.06 -9.47 -10.47
N PHE A 222 4.52 -10.01 -9.35
CA PHE A 222 4.70 -11.45 -9.18
C PHE A 222 3.37 -12.20 -9.37
N PHE A 223 2.32 -11.76 -8.68
CA PHE A 223 1.04 -12.45 -8.70
C PHE A 223 0.32 -12.31 -10.04
N PHE A 224 0.38 -11.14 -10.67
CA PHE A 224 -0.13 -10.91 -12.03
C PHE A 224 0.51 -11.89 -13.00
N ASN A 225 1.84 -11.99 -13.02
CA ASN A 225 2.55 -12.93 -13.88
C ASN A 225 2.14 -14.38 -13.59
N LYS A 226 1.97 -14.75 -12.31
CA LYS A 226 1.53 -16.10 -11.91
C LYS A 226 0.15 -16.43 -12.46
N VAL A 227 -0.81 -15.52 -12.30
CA VAL A 227 -2.20 -15.68 -12.80
C VAL A 227 -2.23 -15.68 -14.33
N TYR A 228 -1.52 -14.75 -14.96
CA TYR A 228 -1.50 -14.61 -16.42
C TYR A 228 -0.85 -15.82 -17.11
N LEU A 229 0.21 -16.39 -16.54
CA LEU A 229 0.79 -17.64 -17.02
C LEU A 229 -0.18 -18.82 -16.87
N ALA A 230 -0.86 -18.95 -15.73
CA ALA A 230 -1.88 -19.97 -15.53
C ALA A 230 -3.03 -19.85 -16.55
N TYR A 231 -3.44 -18.62 -16.85
CA TYR A 231 -4.42 -18.33 -17.90
C TYR A 231 -3.91 -18.78 -19.28
N LYS A 232 -2.69 -18.39 -19.67
CA LYS A 232 -2.08 -18.79 -20.95
C LYS A 232 -1.94 -20.30 -21.10
N HIS A 233 -1.62 -20.99 -20.02
CA HIS A 233 -1.52 -22.46 -19.98
C HIS A 233 -2.87 -23.17 -19.86
N LYS A 234 -4.00 -22.43 -19.83
CA LYS A 234 -5.35 -22.97 -19.70
C LYS A 234 -5.48 -23.89 -18.48
N LEU A 235 -4.94 -23.46 -17.35
CA LEU A 235 -5.05 -24.19 -16.09
C LEU A 235 -6.52 -24.59 -15.84
N PRO A 236 -6.82 -25.89 -15.63
CA PRO A 236 -8.17 -26.31 -15.30
C PRO A 236 -8.63 -25.69 -13.99
N ILE A 237 -9.79 -25.03 -14.01
CA ILE A 237 -10.40 -24.45 -12.81
C ILE A 237 -11.29 -25.53 -12.20
N THR A 238 -10.84 -26.12 -11.09
CA THR A 238 -11.53 -27.22 -10.41
C THR A 238 -12.05 -26.82 -9.03
N LYS A 239 -11.40 -25.84 -8.40
CA LYS A 239 -11.80 -25.30 -7.10
C LYS A 239 -12.78 -24.14 -7.26
N SER A 240 -13.76 -24.06 -6.36
CA SER A 240 -14.58 -22.87 -6.20
C SER A 240 -13.90 -21.88 -5.25
N VAL A 241 -14.05 -20.59 -5.53
CA VAL A 241 -13.60 -19.50 -4.66
C VAL A 241 -14.78 -18.59 -4.37
N LYS A 242 -14.92 -18.17 -3.11
CA LYS A 242 -15.93 -17.17 -2.76
C LYS A 242 -15.44 -15.80 -3.22
N VAL A 243 -16.31 -15.01 -3.83
CA VAL A 243 -15.94 -13.68 -4.33
C VAL A 243 -16.88 -12.64 -3.73
N ASN A 244 -16.29 -11.65 -3.07
CA ASN A 244 -16.97 -10.42 -2.69
C ASN A 244 -16.38 -9.25 -3.50
N SER A 245 -17.07 -8.91 -4.58
CA SER A 245 -16.72 -7.81 -5.48
C SER A 245 -17.63 -6.60 -5.32
N ALA A 246 -18.29 -6.44 -4.17
CA ALA A 246 -19.18 -5.30 -3.92
C ALA A 246 -18.35 -4.02 -3.76
N ILE A 247 -18.28 -3.22 -4.82
CA ILE A 247 -17.58 -1.93 -4.83
C ILE A 247 -18.49 -0.91 -5.52
N SER A 248 -18.56 0.30 -4.96
CA SER A 248 -19.20 1.44 -5.63
C SER A 248 -18.30 2.04 -6.72
N SER A 249 -18.86 2.91 -7.57
CA SER A 249 -18.05 3.72 -8.48
C SER A 249 -17.04 4.61 -7.76
N LYS A 250 -17.34 5.03 -6.52
CA LYS A 250 -16.42 5.78 -5.67
C LYS A 250 -15.23 4.91 -5.27
N GLY A 251 -15.49 3.70 -4.80
CA GLY A 251 -14.46 2.74 -4.41
C GLY A 251 -13.48 2.43 -5.54
N VAL A 252 -13.97 2.20 -6.75
CA VAL A 252 -13.10 1.93 -7.92
C VAL A 252 -12.14 3.08 -8.22
N LEU A 253 -12.56 4.33 -8.02
CA LEU A 253 -11.76 5.52 -8.30
C LEU A 253 -10.96 6.02 -7.10
N PHE A 254 -11.16 5.47 -5.90
CA PHE A 254 -10.48 5.91 -4.68
C PHE A 254 -8.94 5.80 -4.73
N PRO A 255 -8.35 4.78 -5.40
CA PRO A 255 -6.90 4.70 -5.52
C PRO A 255 -6.28 5.75 -6.45
N THR A 256 -7.06 6.33 -7.37
CA THR A 256 -6.58 7.35 -8.32
C THR A 256 -6.52 8.74 -7.66
N THR A 257 -5.66 9.63 -8.18
CA THR A 257 -5.58 11.03 -7.73
C THR A 257 -6.92 11.74 -7.83
N GLY A 258 -7.29 12.44 -6.76
CA GLY A 258 -8.59 13.09 -6.61
C GLY A 258 -9.70 12.11 -6.30
N GLY A 259 -9.39 10.83 -6.11
CA GLY A 259 -10.32 9.77 -5.79
C GLY A 259 -10.99 9.95 -4.43
N GLU A 260 -10.28 10.60 -3.50
CA GLU A 260 -10.66 10.84 -2.12
C GLU A 260 -11.14 12.30 -1.97
N ALA A 261 -10.31 13.27 -2.36
CA ALA A 261 -10.56 14.70 -2.21
C ALA A 261 -11.89 15.16 -2.84
N LYS A 262 -12.32 14.56 -3.96
CA LYS A 262 -13.59 14.90 -4.62
C LYS A 262 -14.84 14.59 -3.79
N HIS A 263 -14.71 13.75 -2.76
CA HIS A 263 -15.81 13.36 -1.89
C HIS A 263 -15.70 13.97 -0.49
N ILE A 264 -14.68 14.79 -0.24
CA ILE A 264 -14.53 15.52 1.02
C ILE A 264 -15.14 16.92 0.85
N GLU A 265 -16.06 17.26 1.73
CA GLU A 265 -16.71 18.57 1.82
C GLU A 265 -15.69 19.65 2.21
N GLY A 266 -15.82 20.84 1.60
CA GLY A 266 -14.91 21.96 1.81
C GLY A 266 -13.90 22.16 0.67
N LYS A 267 -12.89 22.99 0.92
CA LYS A 267 -11.85 23.30 -0.07
C LYS A 267 -10.76 22.23 -0.03
N SER A 268 -10.88 21.24 -0.91
CA SER A 268 -9.95 20.11 -1.00
C SER A 268 -8.98 20.25 -2.18
N LEU A 269 -7.76 19.73 -2.04
CA LEU A 269 -6.78 19.64 -3.13
C LEU A 269 -6.16 18.25 -3.20
N SER A 270 -5.92 17.76 -4.40
CA SER A 270 -5.22 16.50 -4.66
C SER A 270 -3.92 16.74 -5.41
N ILE A 271 -2.83 16.13 -4.95
CA ILE A 271 -1.49 16.25 -5.53
C ILE A 271 -0.88 14.86 -5.62
N ASP A 272 -0.36 14.52 -6.80
CA ASP A 272 0.40 13.31 -7.06
C ASP A 272 1.82 13.60 -7.53
N GLY A 273 2.69 12.60 -7.36
CA GLY A 273 4.11 12.67 -7.67
C GLY A 273 4.93 13.20 -6.49
N MET A 274 5.93 12.42 -6.07
CA MET A 274 6.76 12.72 -4.91
C MET A 274 7.36 14.13 -4.90
N ASN A 275 7.87 14.62 -6.04
CA ASN A 275 8.43 15.97 -6.12
C ASN A 275 7.37 17.04 -5.91
N ASN A 276 6.22 16.93 -6.58
CA ASN A 276 5.11 17.87 -6.42
C ASN A 276 4.59 17.90 -4.97
N VAL A 277 4.53 16.73 -4.33
CA VAL A 277 4.14 16.62 -2.92
C VAL A 277 5.15 17.32 -2.01
N ILE A 278 6.45 17.15 -2.24
CA ILE A 278 7.51 17.83 -1.47
C ILE A 278 7.43 19.34 -1.65
N ASP A 279 7.41 19.81 -2.90
CA ASP A 279 7.33 21.24 -3.23
C ASP A 279 6.10 21.87 -2.56
N PHE A 280 4.96 21.19 -2.61
CA PHE A 280 3.74 21.67 -1.97
C PHE A 280 3.83 21.68 -0.43
N LEU A 281 4.40 20.63 0.18
CA LEU A 281 4.58 20.59 1.63
C LEU A 281 5.56 21.66 2.12
N GLU A 282 6.60 21.99 1.34
CA GLU A 282 7.52 23.09 1.62
C GLU A 282 6.78 24.44 1.60
N MET A 283 5.97 24.70 0.56
CA MET A 283 5.14 25.91 0.49
C MET A 283 4.14 25.99 1.65
N LEU A 284 3.55 24.86 2.05
CA LEU A 284 2.59 24.79 3.15
C LEU A 284 3.26 25.05 4.51
N GLU A 285 4.44 24.49 4.76
CA GLU A 285 5.21 24.70 6.00
C GLU A 285 5.74 26.13 6.10
N ASN A 286 6.07 26.77 4.98
CA ASN A 286 6.47 28.18 4.90
C ASN A 286 5.31 29.17 4.94
N GLU A 287 4.07 28.71 5.12
CA GLU A 287 2.85 29.54 5.13
C GLU A 287 2.64 30.35 3.82
N GLU A 288 3.20 29.89 2.69
CA GLU A 288 3.04 30.54 1.38
C GLU A 288 1.65 30.26 0.77
N ILE A 289 1.00 29.19 1.22
CA ILE A 289 -0.32 28.74 0.76
C ILE A 289 -1.19 28.32 1.94
N ASP A 290 -2.48 28.67 1.89
CA ASP A 290 -3.42 28.39 2.98
C ASP A 290 -4.87 28.17 2.50
N GLY A 291 -5.76 27.98 3.49
CA GLY A 291 -7.20 27.91 3.27
C GLY A 291 -7.67 26.62 2.59
N PHE A 292 -6.97 25.50 2.77
CA PHE A 292 -7.44 24.17 2.39
C PHE A 292 -8.00 23.44 3.60
N ASP A 293 -9.13 22.76 3.40
CA ASP A 293 -9.75 21.92 4.42
C ASP A 293 -9.13 20.53 4.47
N PHE A 294 -8.77 20.00 3.29
CA PHE A 294 -8.30 18.64 3.11
C PHE A 294 -7.28 18.52 1.96
N LEU A 295 -6.27 17.69 2.16
CA LEU A 295 -5.22 17.39 1.20
C LEU A 295 -5.13 15.89 0.95
N GLU A 296 -5.33 15.50 -0.31
CA GLU A 296 -5.02 14.17 -0.82
C GLU A 296 -3.63 14.21 -1.46
N LEU A 297 -2.63 13.64 -0.78
CA LEU A 297 -1.25 13.62 -1.25
C LEU A 297 -0.82 12.18 -1.60
N ARG A 298 -0.38 11.96 -2.83
CA ARG A 298 -0.01 10.65 -3.38
C ARG A 298 1.43 10.67 -3.90
N ALA A 299 2.23 9.68 -3.51
CA ALA A 299 3.61 9.57 -3.98
C ALA A 299 3.73 9.22 -5.47
N CYS A 300 2.77 8.46 -5.99
CA CYS A 300 2.69 7.92 -7.34
C CYS A 300 1.30 8.16 -7.93
#